data_AF-A0A3D4YPX7-F1
#
_entry.id   AF-A0A3D4YPX7-F1
#
_cell.length_a   1.000
_cell.length_b   1.000
_cell.length_c   1.000
_cell.angle_alpha   90.00
_cell.angle_beta   90.00
_cell.angle_gamma   90.00
#
_symmetry.space_group_name_H-M   'P 1'
#
loop_
_entity.id
_entity.type
_entity.pdbx_description
1 polymer ?
#
loop_
_entity_poly.entity_id
_entity_poly.type
_entity_poly.pdbx_seq_one_letter_code
_entity_poly.pdbx_strand_id
1 'polypeptide(L)'
;DRLLIETVGVGQSELDVARTADTTALILVPESGDSIQTLKAGVMEVADIFIVNKADRPGADRLRNDVELMLGLRKGVSFGNVPAHHGIDLKRMNPARAAREAAAAPTPAQWTPPVLSAIATKEEGIAEFVAALDRHFAYLEQSGKLSARRRERLRERVMDIVEQKIRVRLWKDTATMSRLELQLPSVEQGRSTPFAVADELLRQSGELVSGEEDK
;
A
#
# COMPACT_ATOMS: atom_id res chain seq x y z
N ASP A 1 22.49 -2.92 -2.61
CA ASP A 1 21.91 -3.88 -1.64
C ASP A 1 20.40 -3.98 -1.81
N ARG A 2 19.81 -5.10 -1.37
CA ARG A 2 18.36 -5.34 -1.38
C ARG A 2 17.91 -5.63 0.06
N LEU A 3 16.89 -4.90 0.53
CA LEU A 3 16.24 -5.16 1.80
C LEU A 3 14.87 -5.77 1.53
N LEU A 4 14.62 -6.96 2.07
CA LEU A 4 13.32 -7.62 1.97
C LEU A 4 12.56 -7.42 3.28
N ILE A 5 11.30 -7.02 3.16
CA ILE A 5 10.38 -6.85 4.28
C ILE A 5 9.18 -7.76 3.99
N GLU A 6 8.91 -8.69 4.89
CA GLU A 6 7.79 -9.63 4.79
C GLU A 6 6.74 -9.29 5.85
N THR A 7 5.47 -9.31 5.45
CA THR A 7 4.33 -9.23 6.38
C THR A 7 4.16 -10.56 7.10
N VAL A 8 3.98 -10.55 8.41
CA VAL A 8 3.69 -11.75 9.21
C VAL A 8 2.27 -11.69 9.77
N GLY A 9 1.46 -12.73 9.53
CA GLY A 9 0.11 -12.86 10.09
C GLY A 9 -1.01 -12.22 9.24
N VAL A 10 -2.17 -12.00 9.88
CA VAL A 10 -3.35 -11.34 9.29
C VAL A 10 -3.63 -10.04 10.04
N GLY A 11 -3.78 -8.91 9.34
CA GLY A 11 -3.97 -7.62 10.02
C GLY A 11 -4.34 -6.45 9.11
N GLN A 12 -4.02 -5.23 9.57
CA GLN A 12 -4.02 -3.99 8.78
C GLN A 12 -2.60 -3.65 8.28
N SER A 13 -1.63 -4.52 8.58
CA SER A 13 -0.19 -4.27 8.42
C SER A 13 0.28 -4.40 6.97
N GLU A 14 -0.51 -5.03 6.09
CA GLU A 14 -0.12 -5.29 4.71
C GLU A 14 -0.04 -3.97 3.91
N LEU A 15 -0.92 -3.03 4.20
CA LEU A 15 -0.90 -1.71 3.55
C LEU A 15 0.27 -0.86 4.04
N ASP A 16 0.61 -0.95 5.33
CA ASP A 16 1.72 -0.20 5.93
C ASP A 16 3.08 -0.68 5.40
N VAL A 17 3.25 -2.00 5.26
CA VAL A 17 4.45 -2.60 4.65
C VAL A 17 4.55 -2.18 3.18
N ALA A 18 3.45 -2.26 2.42
CA ALA A 18 3.44 -1.85 1.03
C ALA A 18 3.80 -0.37 0.85
N ARG A 19 3.38 0.50 1.78
CA ARG A 19 3.73 1.93 1.76
C ARG A 19 5.20 2.18 2.03
N THR A 20 5.88 1.31 2.78
CA THR A 20 7.29 1.46 3.18
C THR A 20 8.27 1.06 2.07
N ALA A 21 7.95 0.03 1.29
CA ALA A 21 8.83 -0.50 0.26
C ALA A 21 8.89 0.38 -1.01
N ASP A 22 10.00 0.31 -1.75
CA ASP A 22 10.07 0.91 -3.10
C ASP A 22 9.21 0.13 -4.09
N THR A 23 9.23 -1.20 -3.98
CA THR A 23 8.51 -2.15 -4.81
C THR A 23 7.79 -3.15 -3.91
N THR A 24 6.50 -3.35 -4.14
CA THR A 24 5.70 -4.33 -3.40
C THR A 24 5.34 -5.51 -4.29
N ALA A 25 5.59 -6.72 -3.81
CA ALA A 25 5.27 -7.96 -4.50
C ALA A 25 4.16 -8.71 -3.75
N LEU A 26 3.09 -9.09 -4.45
CA LEU A 26 2.01 -9.90 -3.89
C LEU A 26 2.15 -11.35 -4.35
N ILE A 27 2.30 -12.26 -3.39
CA ILE A 27 2.42 -13.70 -3.64
C ILE A 27 1.06 -14.36 -3.40
N LEU A 28 0.58 -15.07 -4.42
CA LEU A 28 -0.69 -15.79 -4.46
C LEU A 28 -0.44 -17.28 -4.67
N VAL A 29 -1.39 -18.12 -4.27
CA VAL A 29 -1.38 -19.56 -4.54
C VAL A 29 -2.73 -20.03 -5.10
N PRO A 30 -2.80 -21.07 -5.96
CA PRO A 30 -4.03 -21.42 -6.69
C PRO A 30 -5.19 -21.96 -5.83
N GLU A 31 -4.87 -22.67 -4.75
CA GLU A 31 -5.84 -23.47 -3.97
C GLU A 31 -6.46 -22.71 -2.79
N SER A 32 -6.09 -21.44 -2.59
CA SER A 32 -6.77 -20.58 -1.63
C SER A 32 -8.07 -20.10 -2.28
N GLY A 33 -9.11 -20.93 -2.16
CA GLY A 33 -10.36 -20.92 -2.94
C GLY A 33 -11.25 -19.68 -2.89
N ASP A 34 -10.74 -18.54 -2.42
CA ASP A 34 -11.46 -17.26 -2.35
C ASP A 34 -10.52 -16.04 -2.51
N SER A 35 -9.29 -16.26 -2.99
CA SER A 35 -8.20 -15.29 -2.82
C SER A 35 -8.42 -13.95 -3.48
N ILE A 36 -8.89 -13.84 -4.73
CA ILE A 36 -9.02 -12.52 -5.36
C ILE A 36 -10.17 -11.70 -4.73
N GLN A 37 -11.31 -12.34 -4.40
CA GLN A 37 -12.43 -11.65 -3.76
C GLN A 37 -12.16 -11.30 -2.29
N THR A 38 -11.39 -12.14 -1.57
CA THR A 38 -10.99 -11.91 -0.18
C THR A 38 -9.80 -10.96 -0.05
N LEU A 39 -8.94 -10.87 -1.08
CA LEU A 39 -7.95 -9.82 -1.22
C LEU A 39 -8.69 -8.51 -1.45
N LYS A 40 -9.06 -7.86 -0.34
CA LYS A 40 -9.65 -6.53 -0.26
C LYS A 40 -9.01 -5.65 -1.32
N ALA A 41 -9.83 -4.89 -2.05
CA ALA A 41 -9.43 -4.01 -3.14
C ALA A 41 -8.09 -3.27 -2.91
N GLY A 42 -7.81 -2.87 -1.65
CA GLY A 42 -6.58 -2.19 -1.25
C GLY A 42 -5.24 -2.95 -1.45
N VAL A 43 -5.11 -4.24 -1.13
CA VAL A 43 -3.79 -4.92 -1.23
C VAL A 43 -3.41 -5.13 -2.70
N MET A 44 -4.39 -5.41 -3.55
CA MET A 44 -4.18 -5.54 -4.99
C MET A 44 -3.83 -4.21 -5.67
N GLU A 45 -4.17 -3.07 -5.06
CA GLU A 45 -3.87 -1.73 -5.60
C GLU A 45 -2.44 -1.29 -5.36
N VAL A 46 -1.82 -1.78 -4.29
CA VAL A 46 -0.47 -1.38 -3.89
C VAL A 46 0.62 -2.33 -4.39
N ALA A 47 0.25 -3.46 -4.99
CA ALA A 47 1.19 -4.41 -5.57
C ALA A 47 1.75 -3.90 -6.91
N ASP A 48 3.07 -3.79 -7.01
CA ASP A 48 3.76 -3.45 -8.24
C ASP A 48 4.10 -4.72 -9.05
N ILE A 49 4.11 -5.90 -8.43
CA ILE A 49 4.39 -7.22 -9.04
C ILE A 49 3.49 -8.28 -8.42
N PHE A 50 2.96 -9.21 -9.22
CA PHE A 50 2.20 -10.36 -8.75
C PHE A 50 2.95 -11.67 -9.05
N ILE A 51 2.91 -12.61 -8.12
CA ILE A 51 3.52 -13.93 -8.25
C ILE A 51 2.47 -14.98 -7.92
N VAL A 52 2.16 -15.87 -8.86
CA VAL A 52 1.42 -17.10 -8.60
C VAL A 52 2.44 -18.19 -8.26
N ASN A 53 2.67 -18.38 -6.97
CA ASN A 53 3.55 -19.43 -6.45
C ASN A 53 2.82 -20.77 -6.40
N LYS A 54 3.59 -21.87 -6.38
CA LYS A 54 3.08 -23.25 -6.54
C LYS A 54 2.36 -23.43 -7.87
N ALA A 55 2.98 -22.89 -8.93
CA ALA A 55 2.43 -22.92 -10.28
C ALA A 55 2.29 -24.34 -10.87
N ASP A 56 2.89 -25.35 -10.24
CA ASP A 56 2.68 -26.76 -10.52
C ASP A 56 1.32 -27.30 -10.07
N ARG A 57 0.56 -26.53 -9.28
CA ARG A 57 -0.74 -26.96 -8.76
C ARG A 57 -1.89 -26.65 -9.72
N PRO A 58 -2.93 -27.49 -9.74
CA PRO A 58 -4.14 -27.21 -10.51
C PRO A 58 -4.72 -25.82 -10.19
N GLY A 59 -5.13 -25.09 -11.23
CA GLY A 59 -5.72 -23.75 -11.10
C GLY A 59 -4.73 -22.58 -11.19
N ALA A 60 -3.41 -22.84 -11.25
CA ALA A 60 -2.41 -21.77 -11.36
C ALA A 60 -2.60 -20.88 -12.58
N ASP A 61 -2.80 -21.48 -13.76
CA ASP A 61 -3.04 -20.73 -15.00
C ASP A 61 -4.32 -19.90 -14.96
N ARG A 62 -5.36 -20.44 -14.32
CA ARG A 62 -6.64 -19.75 -14.12
C ARG A 62 -6.43 -18.53 -13.22
N LEU A 63 -5.80 -18.70 -12.06
CA LEU A 63 -5.53 -17.62 -11.12
C LEU A 63 -4.68 -16.52 -11.77
N ARG A 64 -3.63 -16.89 -12.51
CA ARG A 64 -2.81 -15.94 -13.27
C ARG A 64 -3.66 -15.13 -14.25
N ASN A 65 -4.49 -15.80 -15.04
CA ASN A 65 -5.36 -15.15 -16.02
C ASN A 65 -6.40 -14.23 -15.35
N ASP A 66 -6.94 -14.62 -14.20
CA ASP A 66 -7.91 -13.80 -13.45
C ASP A 66 -7.27 -12.51 -12.93
N VAL A 67 -6.02 -12.56 -12.44
CA VAL A 67 -5.26 -11.37 -12.04
C VAL A 67 -4.95 -10.48 -13.25
N GLU A 68 -4.48 -11.05 -14.35
CA GLU A 68 -4.21 -10.29 -15.58
C GLU A 68 -5.47 -9.61 -16.13
N LEU A 69 -6.62 -10.29 -16.09
CA LEU A 69 -7.92 -9.73 -16.50
C LEU A 69 -8.26 -8.50 -15.63
N MET A 70 -8.13 -8.63 -14.31
CA MET A 70 -8.41 -7.56 -13.36
C MET A 70 -7.50 -6.33 -13.59
N LEU A 71 -6.20 -6.57 -13.81
CA LEU A 71 -5.24 -5.50 -14.14
C LEU A 71 -5.57 -4.83 -15.48
N GLY A 72 -5.96 -5.61 -16.49
CA GLY A 72 -6.38 -5.12 -17.79
C GLY A 72 -7.63 -4.23 -17.72
N LEU A 73 -8.59 -4.59 -16.88
CA LEU A 73 -9.79 -3.78 -16.62
C LEU A 73 -9.45 -2.48 -15.87
N ARG A 74 -8.57 -2.53 -14.86
CA ARG A 74 -8.14 -1.36 -14.07
C ARG A 74 -7.39 -0.30 -14.87
N LYS A 75 -6.55 -0.70 -15.83
CA LYS A 75 -5.79 0.24 -16.67
C LYS A 75 -6.66 1.06 -17.62
N GLY A 76 -7.96 0.79 -17.67
CA GLY A 76 -8.85 1.46 -18.59
C GLY A 76 -8.76 0.82 -19.97
N VAL A 77 -9.62 -0.17 -20.18
CA VAL A 77 -10.69 0.11 -21.14
C VAL A 77 -11.37 1.40 -20.67
N SER A 78 -10.77 2.54 -20.99
CA SER A 78 -11.33 3.85 -20.69
C SER A 78 -12.56 3.96 -21.57
N PHE A 79 -13.75 3.71 -21.03
CA PHE A 79 -15.03 4.13 -21.63
C PHE A 79 -15.17 5.67 -21.63
N GLY A 80 -14.06 6.42 -21.72
CA GLY A 80 -14.00 7.84 -21.44
C GLY A 80 -13.35 8.71 -22.52
N ASN A 81 -12.84 8.15 -23.63
CA ASN A 81 -12.28 8.97 -24.71
C ASN A 81 -12.24 8.27 -26.09
N VAL A 82 -13.21 7.41 -26.39
CA VAL A 82 -13.41 6.92 -27.76
C VAL A 82 -14.52 7.76 -28.39
N PRO A 83 -14.26 8.58 -29.43
CA PRO A 83 -15.31 9.22 -30.20
C PRO A 83 -16.28 8.14 -30.69
N ALA A 84 -17.57 8.32 -30.40
CA ALA A 84 -18.62 7.37 -30.72
C ALA A 84 -18.92 7.31 -32.23
N HIS A 85 -17.93 7.04 -33.09
CA HIS A 85 -18.15 6.76 -34.51
C HIS A 85 -17.13 5.73 -35.04
N HIS A 86 -17.66 4.52 -35.32
CA HIS A 86 -17.15 3.38 -36.08
C HIS A 86 -15.93 2.57 -35.57
N GLY A 87 -16.20 1.31 -35.17
CA GLY A 87 -15.38 0.18 -35.61
C GLY A 87 -14.36 -0.43 -34.64
N ILE A 88 -14.52 -0.33 -33.32
CA ILE A 88 -13.71 -1.15 -32.40
C ILE A 88 -14.39 -2.51 -32.23
N ASP A 89 -13.74 -3.56 -32.71
CA ASP A 89 -14.18 -4.94 -32.56
C ASP A 89 -14.04 -5.36 -31.08
N LEU A 90 -15.10 -5.19 -30.30
CA LEU A 90 -15.20 -5.58 -28.89
C LEU A 90 -14.85 -7.08 -28.67
N LYS A 91 -14.93 -7.92 -29.72
CA LYS A 91 -14.51 -9.33 -29.68
C LYS A 91 -12.99 -9.54 -29.68
N ARG A 92 -12.19 -8.51 -29.98
CA ARG A 92 -10.71 -8.57 -30.04
C ARG A 92 -10.01 -8.07 -28.78
N MET A 93 -10.74 -7.50 -27.82
CA MET A 93 -10.15 -7.04 -26.57
C MET A 93 -10.11 -8.19 -25.58
N ASN A 94 -8.97 -8.87 -25.49
CA ASN A 94 -8.64 -9.74 -24.37
C ASN A 94 -7.86 -8.89 -23.34
N PRO A 95 -8.49 -8.39 -22.26
CA PRO A 95 -7.83 -7.46 -21.34
C PRO A 95 -6.65 -8.10 -20.62
N ALA A 96 -6.70 -9.41 -20.34
CA ALA A 96 -5.59 -10.15 -19.76
C ALA A 96 -4.37 -10.17 -20.70
N ARG A 97 -4.60 -10.40 -22.00
CA ARG A 97 -3.54 -10.32 -23.02
C ARG A 97 -2.95 -8.91 -23.10
N ALA A 98 -3.80 -7.88 -23.12
CA ALA A 98 -3.34 -6.50 -23.17
C ALA A 98 -2.49 -6.12 -21.94
N ALA A 99 -2.90 -6.56 -20.75
CA ALA A 99 -2.11 -6.37 -19.53
C ALA A 99 -0.75 -7.07 -19.61
N ARG A 100 -0.72 -8.31 -20.12
CA ARG A 100 0.52 -9.08 -20.30
C ARG A 100 1.47 -8.43 -21.29
N GLU A 101 0.98 -7.98 -22.43
CA GLU A 101 1.78 -7.29 -23.46
C GLU A 101 2.32 -5.95 -22.91
N ALA A 102 1.49 -5.19 -22.18
CA ALA A 102 1.92 -3.96 -21.54
C ALA A 102 2.95 -4.19 -20.43
N ALA A 103 2.85 -5.29 -19.66
CA ALA A 103 3.82 -5.67 -18.63
C ALA A 103 5.19 -6.09 -19.22
N ALA A 104 5.20 -6.62 -20.44
CA ALA A 104 6.41 -7.08 -21.13
C ALA A 104 7.16 -5.95 -21.85
N ALA A 105 6.59 -4.75 -21.94
CA ALA A 105 7.22 -3.61 -22.62
C ALA A 105 8.53 -3.21 -21.92
N PRO A 106 9.67 -3.11 -22.64
CA PRO A 106 10.98 -2.83 -22.03
C PRO A 106 11.09 -1.40 -21.48
N THR A 107 10.40 -0.43 -22.09
CA THR A 107 10.38 0.97 -21.65
C THR A 107 8.93 1.47 -21.62
N PRO A 108 8.16 1.09 -20.58
CA PRO A 108 6.76 1.42 -20.52
C PRO A 108 6.57 2.89 -20.12
N ALA A 109 5.69 3.61 -20.83
CA ALA A 109 5.24 4.94 -20.39
C ALA A 109 4.55 4.88 -19.01
N GLN A 110 3.83 3.78 -18.74
CA GLN A 110 3.20 3.50 -17.47
C GLN A 110 3.44 2.05 -17.07
N TRP A 111 3.98 1.84 -15.86
CA TRP A 111 4.13 0.51 -15.29
C TRP A 111 2.80 -0.25 -15.27
N THR A 112 2.82 -1.49 -15.75
CA THR A 112 1.75 -2.46 -15.48
C THR A 112 2.37 -3.63 -14.75
N PRO A 113 1.84 -3.98 -13.56
CA PRO A 113 2.36 -5.09 -12.78
C PRO A 113 2.40 -6.38 -13.60
N PRO A 114 3.57 -7.05 -13.72
CA PRO A 114 3.62 -8.37 -14.31
C PRO A 114 3.00 -9.40 -13.37
N VAL A 115 2.36 -10.42 -13.94
CA VAL A 115 1.87 -11.60 -13.22
C VAL A 115 2.75 -12.80 -13.60
N LEU A 116 3.67 -13.11 -12.70
CA LEU A 116 4.68 -14.17 -12.88
C LEU A 116 4.21 -15.48 -12.25
N SER A 117 4.75 -16.59 -12.73
CA SER A 117 4.54 -17.91 -12.14
C SER A 117 5.83 -18.37 -11.46
N ALA A 118 5.73 -19.03 -10.31
CA ALA A 118 6.88 -19.58 -9.61
C ALA A 118 6.54 -20.93 -8.94
N ILE A 119 7.56 -21.76 -8.76
CA ILE A 119 7.53 -22.92 -7.87
C ILE A 119 8.71 -22.76 -6.92
N ALA A 120 8.52 -21.99 -5.85
CA ALA A 120 9.61 -21.57 -4.97
C ALA A 120 10.39 -22.75 -4.38
N THR A 121 9.72 -23.86 -4.08
CA THR A 121 10.36 -25.08 -3.55
C THR A 121 11.29 -25.78 -4.56
N LYS A 122 11.17 -25.45 -5.85
CA LYS A 122 12.03 -25.93 -6.93
C LYS A 122 12.91 -24.83 -7.50
N GLU A 123 12.88 -23.62 -6.91
CA GLU A 123 13.58 -22.43 -7.38
C GLU A 123 13.19 -21.97 -8.81
N GLU A 124 12.06 -22.45 -9.34
CA GLU A 124 11.57 -22.07 -10.66
C GLU A 124 10.82 -20.72 -10.60
N GLY A 125 11.08 -19.81 -11.56
CA GLY A 125 10.46 -18.49 -11.64
C GLY A 125 11.11 -17.41 -10.76
N ILE A 126 12.11 -17.76 -9.95
CA ILE A 126 12.77 -16.85 -9.02
C ILE A 126 13.64 -15.82 -9.75
N ALA A 127 14.36 -16.24 -10.79
CA ALA A 127 15.19 -15.34 -11.60
C ALA A 127 14.33 -14.28 -12.31
N GLU A 128 13.18 -14.67 -12.85
CA GLU A 128 12.22 -13.79 -13.50
C GLU A 128 11.62 -12.79 -12.52
N PHE A 129 11.34 -13.24 -11.29
CA PHE A 129 10.88 -12.37 -10.21
C PHE A 129 11.93 -11.32 -9.85
N VAL A 130 13.17 -11.73 -9.64
CA VAL A 130 14.28 -10.81 -9.36
C VAL A 130 14.46 -9.81 -10.50
N ALA A 131 14.43 -10.27 -11.75
CA ALA A 131 14.51 -9.38 -12.91
C ALA A 131 13.33 -8.39 -12.96
N ALA A 132 12.13 -8.78 -12.52
CA ALA A 132 10.99 -7.88 -12.45
C ALA A 132 11.15 -6.80 -11.37
N LEU A 133 11.75 -7.13 -10.22
CA LEU A 133 12.11 -6.15 -9.19
C LEU A 133 13.08 -5.11 -9.75
N ASP A 134 14.12 -5.56 -10.46
CA ASP A 134 15.12 -4.66 -11.06
C ASP A 134 14.50 -3.75 -12.14
N ARG A 135 13.62 -4.29 -13.00
CA ARG A 135 12.88 -3.49 -14.00
C ARG A 135 12.00 -2.44 -13.35
N HIS A 136 11.28 -2.79 -12.28
CA HIS A 136 10.42 -1.84 -11.60
C HIS A 136 11.23 -0.74 -10.92
N PHE A 137 12.32 -1.09 -10.25
CA PHE A 137 13.22 -0.10 -9.65
C PHE A 137 13.78 0.87 -10.69
N ALA A 138 14.28 0.36 -11.83
CA ALA A 138 14.74 1.18 -12.93
C ALA A 138 13.64 2.09 -13.49
N TYR A 139 12.41 1.58 -13.62
CA TYR A 139 11.24 2.39 -14.01
C TYR A 139 10.99 3.54 -13.01
N LEU A 140 11.02 3.27 -11.71
CA LEU A 140 10.80 4.28 -10.68
C LEU A 140 11.89 5.36 -10.71
N GLU A 141 13.14 4.97 -10.91
CA GLU A 141 14.27 5.89 -11.00
C GLU A 141 14.16 6.79 -12.25
N GLN A 142 13.99 6.18 -13.43
CA GLN A 142 13.92 6.91 -14.70
C GLN A 142 12.70 7.83 -14.78
N SER A 143 11.57 7.43 -14.20
CA SER A 143 10.36 8.25 -14.16
C SER A 143 10.36 9.32 -13.06
N GLY A 144 11.39 9.38 -12.20
CA GLY A 144 11.46 10.27 -11.03
C GLY A 144 10.49 9.89 -9.90
N LYS A 145 9.68 8.84 -10.07
CA LYS A 145 8.71 8.36 -9.08
C LYS A 145 9.38 7.82 -7.83
N LEU A 146 10.61 7.31 -7.92
CA LEU A 146 11.37 6.80 -6.78
C LEU A 146 11.58 7.90 -5.73
N SER A 147 12.12 9.05 -6.15
CA SER A 147 12.37 10.20 -5.28
C SER A 147 11.07 10.78 -4.72
N ALA A 148 10.01 10.83 -5.54
CA ALA A 148 8.70 11.28 -5.09
C ALA A 148 8.11 10.36 -4.01
N ARG A 149 8.10 9.03 -4.23
CA ARG A 149 7.62 8.02 -3.25
C ARG A 149 8.41 8.08 -1.95
N ARG A 150 9.75 8.17 -2.03
CA ARG A 150 10.63 8.27 -0.86
C ARG A 150 10.41 9.55 -0.07
N ARG A 151 10.25 10.69 -0.75
CA ARG A 151 9.93 11.97 -0.10
C ARG A 151 8.61 11.92 0.64
N GLU A 152 7.60 11.31 0.03
CA GLU A 152 6.28 11.16 0.63
C GLU A 152 6.33 10.29 1.89
N ARG A 153 7.01 9.14 1.83
CA ARG A 153 7.26 8.33 3.03
C ARG A 153 8.01 9.07 4.12
N LEU A 154 9.04 9.83 3.75
CA LEU A 154 9.82 10.61 4.72
C LEU A 154 8.94 11.68 5.38
N ARG A 155 8.04 12.31 4.62
CA ARG A 155 7.05 13.26 5.14
C ARG A 155 6.14 12.59 6.16
N GLU A 156 5.52 11.45 5.81
CA GLU A 156 4.69 10.67 6.74
C GLU A 156 5.48 10.27 7.99
N ARG A 157 6.71 9.75 7.81
CA ARG A 157 7.56 9.36 8.93
C ARG A 157 7.89 10.50 9.88
N VAL A 158 8.15 11.70 9.37
CA VAL A 158 8.40 12.89 10.19
C VAL A 158 7.14 13.25 10.98
N MET A 159 5.97 13.24 10.33
CA MET A 159 4.69 13.50 11.00
C MET A 159 4.44 12.49 12.13
N ASP A 160 4.62 11.20 11.87
CA ASP A 160 4.46 10.15 12.88
C ASP A 160 5.39 10.37 14.08
N ILE A 161 6.66 10.72 13.83
CA ILE A 161 7.63 10.99 14.90
C ILE A 161 7.19 12.19 15.75
N VAL A 162 6.70 13.25 15.11
CA VAL A 162 6.18 14.43 15.82
C VAL A 162 4.97 14.05 16.68
N GLU A 163 4.00 13.33 16.11
CA GLU A 163 2.80 12.88 16.83
C GLU A 163 3.16 11.99 18.03
N GLN A 164 4.08 11.05 17.86
CA GLN A 164 4.55 10.19 18.96
C GLN A 164 5.25 11.02 20.05
N LYS A 165 6.11 11.97 19.68
CA LYS A 165 6.78 12.84 20.64
C LYS A 165 5.78 13.70 21.43
N ILE A 166 4.82 14.32 20.74
CA ILE A 166 3.78 15.13 21.38
C ILE A 166 2.96 14.26 22.33
N ARG A 167 2.49 13.09 21.87
CA ARG A 167 1.73 12.14 22.69
C ARG A 167 2.49 11.77 23.97
N VAL A 168 3.77 11.41 23.84
CA VAL A 168 4.60 11.03 24.98
C VAL A 168 4.79 12.19 25.95
N ARG A 169 5.07 13.42 25.46
CA ARG A 169 5.23 14.60 26.32
C ARG A 169 3.93 14.95 27.04
N LEU A 170 2.83 15.01 26.31
CA LEU A 170 1.52 15.39 26.83
C LEU A 170 1.07 14.47 27.97
N TRP A 171 1.19 13.15 27.77
CA TRP A 171 0.69 12.18 28.76
C TRP A 171 1.69 11.82 29.86
N LYS A 172 2.96 12.26 29.74
CA LYS A 172 3.92 12.18 30.84
C LYS A 172 3.90 13.42 31.73
N ASP A 173 3.39 14.55 31.25
CA ASP A 173 3.27 15.76 32.05
C ASP A 173 2.25 15.57 33.19
N THR A 174 2.73 15.72 34.42
CA THR A 174 1.89 15.53 35.62
C THR A 174 0.79 16.59 35.68
N ALA A 175 1.07 17.84 35.28
CA ALA A 175 0.08 18.90 35.31
C ALA A 175 -1.07 18.63 34.32
N THR A 176 -0.76 18.10 33.14
CA THR A 176 -1.75 17.67 32.14
C THR A 176 -2.62 16.54 32.67
N MET A 177 -2.03 15.50 33.26
CA MET A 177 -2.78 14.39 33.85
C MET A 177 -3.68 14.86 35.00
N SER A 178 -3.18 15.72 35.89
CA SER A 178 -4.01 16.27 36.98
C SER A 178 -5.18 17.11 36.46
N ARG A 179 -4.99 17.89 35.38
CA ARG A 179 -6.06 18.67 34.76
C ARG A 179 -7.14 17.78 34.13
N LEU A 180 -6.75 16.70 33.47
CA LEU A 180 -7.68 15.71 32.94
C LEU A 180 -8.56 15.13 34.06
N GLU A 181 -7.94 14.64 35.13
CA GLU A 181 -8.66 14.07 36.29
C GLU A 181 -9.67 15.05 36.90
N LEU A 182 -9.31 16.33 37.01
CA LEU A 182 -10.21 17.37 37.52
C LEU A 182 -11.43 17.63 36.61
N GLN A 183 -11.33 17.35 35.31
CA GLN A 183 -12.40 17.59 34.35
C GLN A 183 -13.33 16.38 34.12
N LEU A 184 -12.88 15.16 34.41
CA LEU A 184 -13.68 13.93 34.22
C LEU A 184 -15.07 13.98 34.86
N PRO A 185 -15.27 14.45 36.11
CA PRO A 185 -16.60 14.50 36.72
C PRO A 185 -17.61 15.36 35.95
N SER A 186 -17.13 16.40 35.24
CA SER A 186 -18.00 17.25 34.42
C SER A 186 -18.49 16.53 33.15
N VAL A 187 -17.66 15.65 32.58
CA VAL A 187 -17.99 14.82 31.41
C VAL A 187 -18.96 13.71 31.81
N GLU A 188 -18.68 13.02 32.93
CA GLU A 188 -19.55 11.96 33.46
C GLU A 188 -20.97 12.45 33.75
N GLN A 189 -21.10 13.69 34.22
CA GLN A 189 -22.38 14.31 34.52
C GLN A 189 -23.03 15.01 33.32
N GLY A 190 -22.43 14.90 32.12
CA GLY A 190 -22.94 15.52 30.89
C GLY A 190 -22.89 17.05 30.88
N ARG A 191 -22.12 17.67 31.79
CA ARG A 191 -21.91 19.13 31.85
C ARG A 191 -20.82 19.61 30.89
N SER A 192 -19.99 18.70 30.40
CA SER A 192 -18.96 18.92 29.37
C SER A 192 -18.91 17.74 28.39
N THR A 193 -18.11 17.84 27.34
CA THR A 193 -17.87 16.77 26.37
C THR A 193 -16.38 16.39 26.32
N PRO A 194 -16.03 15.16 25.89
CA PRO A 194 -14.64 14.78 25.68
C PRO A 194 -13.88 15.72 24.73
N PHE A 195 -14.55 16.24 23.70
CA PHE A 195 -13.95 17.19 22.76
C PHE A 195 -13.59 18.52 23.43
N ALA A 196 -14.49 19.08 24.25
CA ALA A 196 -14.23 20.32 24.97
C ALA A 196 -13.08 20.18 25.98
N VAL A 197 -12.99 19.04 26.66
CA VAL A 197 -11.85 18.71 27.55
C VAL A 197 -10.55 18.60 26.73
N ALA A 198 -10.57 17.93 25.58
CA ALA A 198 -9.40 17.80 24.71
C ALA A 198 -8.89 19.16 24.20
N ASP A 199 -9.79 20.03 23.72
CA ASP A 199 -9.43 21.38 23.25
C ASP A 199 -8.79 22.21 24.37
N GLU A 200 -9.34 22.11 25.59
CA GLU A 200 -8.80 22.84 26.75
C GLU A 200 -7.42 22.30 27.18
N LEU A 201 -7.23 20.98 27.19
CA LEU A 201 -5.91 20.37 27.46
C LEU A 201 -4.89 20.81 26.40
N LEU A 202 -5.24 20.81 25.13
CA LEU A 202 -4.37 21.26 24.04
C LEU A 202 -4.00 22.75 24.18
N ARG A 203 -4.98 23.61 24.47
CA ARG A 203 -4.78 25.06 24.65
C ARG A 203 -3.78 25.35 25.77
N GLN A 204 -3.80 24.58 26.84
CA GLN A 204 -2.93 24.76 27.99
C GLN A 204 -1.59 24.02 27.90
N SER A 205 -1.34 23.29 26.82
CA SER A 205 -0.13 22.47 26.61
C SER A 205 0.85 23.10 25.60
N GLY A 206 0.68 24.38 25.25
CA GLY A 206 1.48 25.06 24.22
C GLY A 206 2.99 25.01 24.46
N GLU A 207 3.43 25.14 25.71
CA GLU A 207 4.86 25.10 26.11
C GLU A 207 5.44 23.67 26.07
N LEU A 208 4.62 22.63 26.25
CA LEU A 208 5.05 21.23 26.18
C LEU A 208 5.36 20.78 24.73
N VAL A 209 4.76 21.44 23.74
CA VAL A 209 4.95 21.12 22.32
C VAL A 209 6.29 21.63 21.81
N SER A 210 6.78 22.80 22.26
CA SER A 210 8.08 23.35 21.85
C SER A 210 9.26 22.53 22.41
N GLY A 211 9.10 21.89 23.57
CA GLY A 211 10.13 21.02 24.16
C GLY A 211 11.36 21.76 24.64
N GLU A 212 11.24 23.04 25.02
CA GLU A 212 12.21 23.67 25.90
C GLU A 212 12.06 23.05 27.28
N GLU A 213 12.76 21.94 27.51
CA GLU A 213 13.02 21.48 28.88
C GLU A 213 13.92 22.53 29.52
N ASP A 214 13.44 23.17 30.60
CA ASP A 214 14.25 23.97 31.52
C ASP A 214 15.56 23.23 31.80
N LYS A 215 16.68 23.87 31.43
CA LYS A 215 18.03 23.48 31.84
C LYS A 215 18.29 23.89 33.27
#